data_AF-A0A9W6XPQ0-F1
#
_entry.id   AF-A0A9W6XPQ0-F1
#
_cell.length_a   1.000
_cell.length_b   1.000
_cell.length_c   1.000
_cell.angle_alpha   90.00
_cell.angle_beta   90.00
_cell.angle_gamma   90.00
#
_symmetry.space_group_name_H-M   'P 1'
#
loop_
_entity.id
_entity.type
_entity.pdbx_description
1 polymer ?
#
loop_
_entity_poly.entity_id
_entity_poly.type
_entity_poly.pdbx_seq_one_letter_code
_entity_poly.pdbx_strand_id
1 'polypeptide(L)'
;MEDRLQLADATLRHAMLAILGPRAINEEKFSQWETRLNALGLTWDTANRTVSMPVDKIAKALDRVRKLKQSKTVMKSDLLKLLGSLRHICSCLRTARPFYQHLQSLCNRSPRHGVVKLSAGAKTDLDWFEHILSVGHLKELQLSIFGSREPTAQLHLYIDASDMGLAVLNPSANEFIQIAFDSEETKWIVADSKSNKFSINVREHMCIALALWIWGPTWTSLYPDQTVVVKCWSDNRAAVVWSNSLASTNELSQEVNHAIGLAEALFNVRVIASHLPGSTNIAADAASRA
;
A
#
# COMPACT_ATOMS: atom_id res chain seq x y z
N MET A 1 38.38 -11.03 3.03
CA MET A 1 37.00 -10.87 2.51
C MET A 1 37.02 -10.42 1.06
N GLU A 2 37.90 -9.46 0.73
CA GLU A 2 38.18 -8.94 -0.62
C GLU A 2 38.48 -10.04 -1.67
N ASP A 3 39.32 -11.01 -1.32
CA ASP A 3 39.68 -12.14 -2.19
C ASP A 3 38.46 -12.98 -2.65
N ARG A 4 37.51 -13.28 -1.74
CA ARG A 4 36.31 -14.07 -2.07
C ARG A 4 35.36 -13.35 -3.03
N LEU A 5 35.23 -12.03 -2.89
CA LEU A 5 34.35 -11.21 -3.72
C LEU A 5 34.93 -11.05 -5.13
N GLN A 6 36.26 -10.88 -5.24
CA GLN A 6 36.96 -10.86 -6.51
C GLN A 6 36.87 -12.22 -7.23
N LEU A 7 37.06 -13.33 -6.50
CA LEU A 7 36.85 -14.68 -7.03
C LEU A 7 35.43 -14.90 -7.54
N ALA A 8 34.41 -14.44 -6.80
CA ALA A 8 33.02 -14.55 -7.22
C ALA A 8 32.72 -13.76 -8.50
N ASP A 9 33.22 -12.52 -8.61
CA ASP A 9 33.08 -11.68 -9.81
C ASP A 9 33.78 -12.32 -11.02
N ALA A 10 35.04 -12.75 -10.85
CA ALA A 10 35.80 -13.44 -11.89
C ALA A 10 35.07 -14.71 -12.35
N THR A 11 34.53 -15.50 -11.42
CA THR A 11 33.78 -16.74 -11.73
C THR A 11 32.51 -16.44 -12.50
N LEU A 12 31.74 -15.42 -12.10
CA LEU A 12 30.53 -14.99 -12.82
C LEU A 12 30.86 -14.56 -14.25
N ARG A 13 31.91 -13.75 -14.42
CA ARG A 13 32.39 -13.31 -15.74
C ARG A 13 32.78 -14.51 -16.62
N HIS A 14 33.53 -15.46 -16.08
CA HIS A 14 33.93 -16.66 -16.82
C HIS A 14 32.71 -17.50 -17.24
N ALA A 15 31.74 -17.68 -16.34
CA ALA A 15 30.50 -18.40 -16.64
C ALA A 15 29.67 -17.68 -17.73
N MET A 16 29.55 -16.35 -17.65
CA MET A 16 28.85 -15.56 -18.67
C MET A 16 29.54 -15.65 -20.03
N LEU A 17 30.87 -15.56 -20.07
CA LEU A 17 31.64 -15.71 -21.31
C LEU A 17 31.47 -17.11 -21.91
N ALA A 18 31.52 -18.16 -21.08
CA ALA A 18 31.41 -19.54 -21.53
C ALA A 18 30.01 -19.90 -22.05
N ILE A 19 28.94 -19.39 -21.41
CA ILE A 19 27.55 -19.77 -21.73
C ILE A 19 26.92 -18.82 -22.76
N LEU A 20 27.16 -17.50 -22.62
CA LEU A 20 26.49 -16.47 -23.41
C LEU A 20 27.40 -15.82 -24.46
N GLY A 21 28.71 -16.10 -24.40
CA GLY A 21 29.72 -15.61 -25.34
C GLY A 21 30.32 -14.25 -24.97
N PRO A 22 31.35 -13.81 -25.71
CA PRO A 22 32.17 -12.63 -25.39
C PRO A 22 31.42 -11.29 -25.44
N ARG A 23 30.25 -11.23 -26.09
CA ARG A 23 29.42 -10.01 -26.20
C ARG A 23 28.40 -9.86 -25.07
N ALA A 24 28.32 -10.83 -24.16
CA ALA A 24 27.34 -10.83 -23.08
C ALA A 24 27.72 -9.92 -21.90
N ILE A 25 29.00 -9.58 -21.76
CA ILE A 25 29.49 -8.69 -20.72
C ILE A 25 29.39 -7.25 -21.22
N ASN A 26 28.65 -6.43 -20.48
CA ASN A 26 28.67 -4.98 -20.61
C ASN A 26 29.25 -4.41 -19.32
N GLU A 27 30.52 -3.98 -19.35
CA GLU A 27 31.24 -3.47 -18.18
C GLU A 27 30.55 -2.26 -17.53
N GLU A 28 29.83 -1.44 -18.30
CA GLU A 28 29.08 -0.29 -17.76
C GLU A 28 27.92 -0.71 -16.84
N LYS A 29 27.49 -1.98 -16.91
CA LYS A 29 26.44 -2.55 -16.06
C LYS A 29 26.98 -3.32 -14.86
N PHE A 30 28.29 -3.55 -14.78
CA PHE A 30 28.92 -4.13 -13.60
C PHE A 30 29.19 -3.02 -12.58
N SER A 31 28.71 -3.20 -11.36
CA SER A 31 29.01 -2.36 -10.21
C SER A 31 30.06 -3.03 -9.33
N GLN A 32 30.81 -2.25 -8.57
CA GLN A 32 31.64 -2.80 -7.51
C GLN A 32 30.77 -3.44 -6.41
N TRP A 33 31.39 -4.28 -5.58
CA TRP A 33 30.74 -4.84 -4.40
C TRP A 33 30.48 -3.74 -3.38
N GLU A 34 29.21 -3.39 -3.20
CA GLU A 34 28.78 -2.33 -2.29
C GLU A 34 27.60 -2.83 -1.45
N THR A 35 27.51 -2.33 -0.21
CA THR A 35 26.36 -2.62 0.68
C THR A 35 25.15 -1.75 0.35
N ARG A 36 25.34 -0.66 -0.41
CA ARG A 36 24.27 0.18 -0.94
C ARG A 36 24.31 0.14 -2.46
N LEU A 37 23.27 -0.39 -3.10
CA LEU A 37 23.25 -0.59 -4.55
C LEU A 37 21.90 -0.26 -5.18
N ASN A 38 21.90 0.06 -6.47
CA ASN A 38 20.69 0.28 -7.25
C ASN A 38 20.38 -0.96 -8.11
N ALA A 39 19.27 -1.64 -7.81
CA ALA A 39 18.85 -2.83 -8.54
C ALA A 39 17.32 -2.85 -8.70
N LEU A 40 16.84 -3.34 -9.86
CA LEU A 40 15.41 -3.33 -10.23
C LEU A 40 14.75 -1.95 -10.12
N GLY A 41 15.57 -0.91 -10.17
CA GLY A 41 15.11 0.46 -10.04
C GLY A 41 14.79 0.92 -8.62
N LEU A 42 15.29 0.21 -7.61
CA LEU A 42 15.22 0.57 -6.19
C LEU A 42 16.63 0.72 -5.63
N THR A 43 16.79 1.50 -4.56
CA THR A 43 18.04 1.57 -3.79
C THR A 43 17.94 0.60 -2.63
N TRP A 44 18.88 -0.33 -2.55
CA TRP A 44 18.96 -1.37 -1.52
C TRP A 44 20.10 -1.05 -0.58
N ASP A 45 19.88 -1.22 0.72
CA ASP A 45 20.90 -1.12 1.75
C ASP A 45 20.94 -2.45 2.52
N THR A 46 21.98 -3.24 2.27
CA THR A 46 22.11 -4.58 2.86
C THR A 46 22.60 -4.53 4.30
N ALA A 47 23.24 -3.44 4.73
CA ALA A 47 23.70 -3.28 6.11
C ALA A 47 22.52 -2.97 7.03
N ASN A 48 21.69 -2.00 6.63
CA ASN A 48 20.48 -1.63 7.37
C ASN A 48 19.29 -2.54 7.05
N ARG A 49 19.41 -3.38 6.01
CA ARG A 49 18.34 -4.24 5.49
C ARG A 49 17.10 -3.44 5.11
N THR A 50 17.30 -2.38 4.34
CA THR A 50 16.23 -1.49 3.87
C THR A 50 16.20 -1.37 2.35
N VAL A 51 15.04 -0.94 1.84
CA VAL A 51 14.82 -0.60 0.44
C VAL A 51 14.17 0.77 0.32
N SER A 52 14.62 1.55 -0.65
CA SER A 52 14.15 2.91 -0.90
C SER A 52 13.76 3.09 -2.36
N MET A 53 12.73 3.89 -2.60
CA MET A 53 12.49 4.49 -3.90
C MET A 53 13.52 5.61 -4.13
N PRO A 54 14.30 5.56 -5.23
CA PRO A 54 15.21 6.64 -5.59
C PRO A 54 14.50 7.99 -5.72
N VAL A 55 15.15 9.06 -5.24
CA VAL A 55 14.55 10.41 -5.17
C VAL A 55 14.22 10.96 -6.57
N ASP A 56 15.06 10.68 -7.55
CA ASP A 56 14.85 11.05 -8.95
C ASP A 56 13.58 10.40 -9.53
N LYS A 57 13.25 9.17 -9.10
CA LYS A 57 12.03 8.48 -9.50
C LYS A 57 10.79 9.04 -8.85
N ILE A 58 10.87 9.40 -7.56
CA ILE A 58 9.79 10.11 -6.86
C ILE A 58 9.51 11.44 -7.57
N ALA A 59 10.56 12.25 -7.79
CA ALA A 59 10.45 13.54 -8.47
C ALA A 59 9.87 13.41 -9.88
N LYS A 60 10.33 12.41 -10.66
CA LYS A 60 9.81 12.12 -12.00
C LYS A 60 8.35 11.68 -12.00
N ALA A 61 7.93 10.87 -11.02
CA ALA A 61 6.53 10.47 -10.89
C ALA A 61 5.67 11.68 -10.52
N LEU A 62 6.13 12.52 -9.58
CA LEU A 62 5.43 13.71 -9.12
C LEU A 62 5.25 14.74 -10.23
N ASP A 63 6.29 14.98 -11.04
CA ASP A 63 6.22 15.83 -12.23
C ASP A 63 5.16 15.35 -13.22
N ARG A 64 5.14 14.03 -13.49
CA ARG A 64 4.13 13.43 -14.38
C ARG A 64 2.72 13.59 -13.82
N VAL A 65 2.52 13.38 -12.52
CA VAL A 65 1.21 13.58 -11.86
C VAL A 65 0.76 15.03 -12.01
N ARG A 66 1.59 16.00 -11.62
CA ARG A 66 1.26 17.43 -11.69
C ARG A 66 0.97 17.89 -13.11
N LYS A 67 1.78 17.45 -14.08
CA LYS A 67 1.57 17.76 -15.49
C LYS A 67 0.22 17.25 -15.99
N LEU A 68 -0.16 16.01 -15.67
CA LEU A 68 -1.45 15.46 -16.08
C LEU A 68 -2.60 16.17 -15.38
N LYS A 69 -2.45 16.53 -14.11
CA LYS A 69 -3.48 17.23 -13.33
C LYS A 69 -3.81 18.62 -13.90
N GLN A 70 -2.80 19.31 -14.43
CA GLN A 70 -2.96 20.62 -15.11
C GLN A 70 -3.51 20.49 -16.54
N SER A 71 -3.51 19.29 -17.12
CA SER A 71 -3.93 19.06 -18.50
C SER A 71 -5.44 18.83 -18.61
N LYS A 72 -6.10 19.51 -19.55
CA LYS A 72 -7.53 19.27 -19.85
C LYS A 72 -7.76 17.95 -20.61
N THR A 73 -6.78 17.55 -21.41
CA THR A 73 -6.78 16.34 -22.22
C THR A 73 -5.42 15.67 -22.15
N VAL A 74 -5.40 14.35 -22.33
CA VAL A 74 -4.19 13.53 -22.20
C VAL A 74 -4.11 12.50 -23.33
N MET A 75 -2.89 12.17 -23.77
CA MET A 75 -2.66 11.09 -24.72
C MET A 75 -2.46 9.76 -23.98
N LYS A 76 -2.76 8.65 -24.67
CA LYS A 76 -2.50 7.29 -24.14
C LYS A 76 -1.02 7.09 -23.77
N SER A 77 -0.10 7.66 -24.55
CA SER A 77 1.35 7.62 -24.29
C SER A 77 1.72 8.27 -22.95
N ASP A 78 1.05 9.36 -22.58
CA ASP A 78 1.29 10.05 -21.30
C ASP A 78 0.73 9.25 -20.12
N LEU A 79 -0.45 8.66 -20.28
CA LEU A 79 -1.04 7.73 -19.29
C LEU A 79 -0.12 6.52 -19.07
N LEU A 80 0.40 5.90 -20.12
CA LEU A 80 1.33 4.77 -20.02
C LEU A 80 2.62 5.13 -19.29
N LYS A 81 3.19 6.32 -19.59
CA LYS A 81 4.38 6.83 -18.88
C LYS A 81 4.09 7.05 -17.39
N LEU A 82 2.95 7.67 -17.07
CA LEU A 82 2.55 7.88 -15.68
C LEU A 82 2.38 6.53 -14.97
N LEU A 83 1.53 5.64 -15.49
CA LEU A 83 1.25 4.33 -14.90
C LEU A 83 2.51 3.48 -14.71
N GLY A 84 3.47 3.54 -15.64
CA GLY A 84 4.77 2.91 -15.46
C GLY A 84 5.53 3.43 -14.23
N SER A 85 5.50 4.74 -14.00
CA SER A 85 6.12 5.37 -12.81
C SER A 85 5.40 4.93 -11.54
N LEU A 86 4.07 5.05 -11.51
CA LEU A 86 3.25 4.71 -10.35
C LEU A 86 3.40 3.23 -9.95
N ARG A 87 3.53 2.34 -10.92
CA ARG A 87 3.79 0.91 -10.67
C ARG A 87 5.13 0.68 -9.97
N HIS A 88 6.17 1.44 -10.33
CA HIS A 88 7.43 1.39 -9.60
C HIS A 88 7.26 1.87 -8.15
N ILE A 89 6.57 2.99 -7.93
CA ILE A 89 6.24 3.50 -6.58
C ILE A 89 5.52 2.44 -5.75
N CYS A 90 4.55 1.75 -6.35
CA CYS A 90 3.78 0.69 -5.71
C CYS A 90 4.55 -0.62 -5.47
N SER A 91 5.84 -0.67 -5.81
CA SER A 91 6.74 -1.75 -5.37
C SER A 91 7.17 -1.54 -3.92
N CYS A 92 7.30 -0.28 -3.49
CA CYS A 92 7.57 0.11 -2.10
C CYS A 92 6.27 0.21 -1.28
N LEU A 93 5.22 0.79 -1.85
CA LEU A 93 3.92 0.97 -1.19
C LEU A 93 2.85 0.13 -1.89
N ARG A 94 2.72 -1.15 -1.51
CA ARG A 94 1.81 -2.09 -2.19
C ARG A 94 0.33 -1.67 -2.07
N THR A 95 -0.03 -1.01 -0.98
CA THR A 95 -1.36 -0.43 -0.75
C THR A 95 -1.71 0.69 -1.71
N ALA A 96 -0.74 1.31 -2.38
CA ALA A 96 -1.01 2.36 -3.36
C ALA A 96 -1.52 1.83 -4.72
N ARG A 97 -1.48 0.52 -4.98
CA ARG A 97 -1.90 -0.06 -6.27
C ARG A 97 -3.36 0.23 -6.67
N PRO A 98 -4.34 0.23 -5.75
CA PRO A 98 -5.73 0.51 -6.11
C PRO A 98 -5.96 1.96 -6.55
N PHE A 99 -5.14 2.89 -6.10
CA PHE A 99 -5.29 4.34 -6.34
C PHE A 99 -5.05 4.76 -7.80
N TYR A 100 -4.67 3.87 -8.70
CA TYR A 100 -4.57 4.19 -10.13
C TYR A 100 -5.53 3.37 -11.00
N GLN A 101 -6.54 2.71 -10.41
CA GLN A 101 -7.49 1.89 -11.17
C GLN A 101 -8.28 2.72 -12.20
N HIS A 102 -8.70 3.94 -11.87
CA HIS A 102 -9.39 4.80 -12.84
C HIS A 102 -8.45 5.27 -13.94
N LEU A 103 -7.20 5.63 -13.59
CA LEU A 103 -6.16 5.94 -14.57
C LEU A 103 -5.87 4.75 -15.51
N GLN A 104 -5.79 3.53 -14.97
CA GLN A 104 -5.57 2.31 -15.74
C GLN A 104 -6.76 2.01 -16.67
N SER A 105 -7.99 2.14 -16.16
CA SER A 105 -9.22 1.98 -16.93
C SER A 105 -9.31 2.99 -18.07
N LEU A 106 -9.02 4.27 -17.78
CA LEU A 106 -8.96 5.33 -18.79
C LEU A 106 -7.91 5.03 -19.86
N CYS A 107 -6.71 4.60 -19.46
CA CYS A 107 -5.64 4.23 -20.38
C CYS A 107 -6.05 3.07 -21.31
N ASN A 108 -6.72 2.06 -20.77
CA ASN A 108 -7.18 0.90 -21.54
C ASN A 108 -8.21 1.31 -22.61
N ARG A 109 -9.15 2.19 -22.25
CA ARG A 109 -10.20 2.71 -23.15
C ARG A 109 -9.71 3.79 -24.12
N SER A 110 -8.54 4.37 -23.87
CA SER A 110 -7.99 5.44 -24.70
C SER A 110 -7.57 4.93 -26.08
N PRO A 111 -7.84 5.67 -27.16
CA PRO A 111 -7.37 5.33 -28.50
C PRO A 111 -5.84 5.41 -28.56
N ARG A 112 -5.24 4.68 -29.51
CA ARG A 112 -3.77 4.67 -29.71
C ARG A 112 -3.24 6.05 -30.13
N HIS A 113 -4.02 6.76 -30.93
CA HIS A 113 -3.75 8.11 -31.41
C HIS A 113 -4.91 9.02 -31.00
N GLY A 114 -4.60 10.27 -30.65
CA GLY A 114 -5.57 11.25 -30.17
C GLY A 114 -5.50 11.48 -28.67
N VAL A 115 -6.45 12.28 -28.18
CA VAL A 115 -6.50 12.75 -26.80
C VAL A 115 -7.84 12.38 -26.15
N VAL A 116 -7.81 12.12 -24.84
CA VAL A 116 -9.00 11.88 -24.02
C VAL A 116 -9.08 12.88 -22.89
N LYS A 117 -10.29 13.15 -22.40
CA LYS A 117 -10.48 13.94 -21.18
C LYS A 117 -10.25 13.05 -19.95
N LEU A 118 -9.66 13.61 -18.90
CA LEU A 118 -9.58 12.95 -17.60
C LEU A 118 -10.98 12.87 -16.98
N SER A 119 -11.37 11.67 -16.52
CA SER A 119 -12.58 11.48 -15.72
C SER A 119 -12.40 12.07 -14.32
N ALA A 120 -13.49 12.26 -13.58
CA ALA A 120 -13.43 12.70 -12.18
C ALA A 120 -12.59 11.72 -11.32
N GLY A 121 -12.88 10.42 -11.39
CA GLY A 121 -12.09 9.39 -10.68
C GLY A 121 -10.60 9.39 -11.06
N ALA A 122 -10.26 9.60 -12.33
CA ALA A 122 -8.86 9.70 -12.75
C ALA A 122 -8.15 10.95 -12.17
N LYS A 123 -8.89 12.03 -11.89
CA LYS A 123 -8.33 13.19 -11.18
C LYS A 123 -8.13 12.90 -9.70
N THR A 124 -9.09 12.24 -9.07
CA THR A 124 -8.96 11.76 -7.68
C THR A 124 -7.74 10.85 -7.51
N ASP A 125 -7.53 9.89 -8.42
CA ASP A 125 -6.33 9.05 -8.47
C ASP A 125 -5.04 9.90 -8.51
N LEU A 126 -5.02 10.98 -9.32
CA LEU A 126 -3.87 11.90 -9.39
C LEU A 126 -3.67 12.68 -8.09
N ASP A 127 -4.74 13.13 -7.44
CA ASP A 127 -4.69 13.85 -6.17
C ASP A 127 -4.08 12.98 -5.07
N TRP A 128 -4.52 11.72 -4.97
CA TRP A 128 -3.96 10.75 -4.03
C TRP A 128 -2.46 10.52 -4.28
N PHE A 129 -2.08 10.29 -5.54
CA PHE A 129 -0.67 10.05 -5.85
C PHE A 129 0.20 11.28 -5.66
N GLU A 130 -0.30 12.49 -5.92
CA GLU A 130 0.45 13.70 -5.58
C GLU A 130 0.74 13.77 -4.08
N HIS A 131 -0.24 13.45 -3.24
CA HIS A 131 -0.07 13.43 -1.81
C HIS A 131 0.93 12.34 -1.37
N ILE A 132 0.73 11.08 -1.80
CA ILE A 132 1.64 9.96 -1.51
C ILE A 132 3.08 10.28 -1.93
N LEU A 133 3.28 10.88 -3.11
CA LEU A 133 4.61 11.21 -3.61
C LEU A 133 5.26 12.40 -2.89
N SER A 134 4.46 13.30 -2.33
CA SER A 134 4.96 14.51 -1.66
C SER A 134 5.35 14.26 -0.22
N VAL A 135 4.61 13.41 0.49
CA VAL A 135 4.77 13.22 1.95
C VAL A 135 4.87 11.76 2.38
N GLY A 136 4.71 10.79 1.46
CA GLY A 136 4.76 9.38 1.81
C GLY A 136 6.16 8.88 2.12
N HIS A 137 6.25 7.98 3.10
CA HIS A 137 7.45 7.25 3.47
C HIS A 137 7.77 6.20 2.40
N LEU A 138 8.58 6.59 1.42
CA LEU A 138 9.05 5.73 0.33
C LEU A 138 10.56 5.41 0.42
N LYS A 139 11.19 5.75 1.55
CA LYS A 139 12.61 5.54 1.82
C LYS A 139 12.78 4.66 3.05
N GLU A 140 13.86 3.89 3.03
CA GLU A 140 14.37 3.10 4.15
C GLU A 140 13.35 2.10 4.71
N LEU A 141 12.50 1.57 3.84
CA LEU A 141 11.50 0.55 4.19
C LEU A 141 12.22 -0.75 4.56
N GLN A 142 11.90 -1.30 5.73
CA GLN A 142 12.57 -2.51 6.23
C GLN A 142 12.27 -3.72 5.33
N LEU A 143 13.28 -4.51 4.97
CA LEU A 143 13.12 -5.69 4.12
C LEU A 143 12.26 -6.80 4.76
N SER A 144 12.16 -6.81 6.09
CA SER A 144 11.33 -7.76 6.85
C SER A 144 9.86 -7.75 6.41
N ILE A 145 9.34 -6.60 5.99
CA ILE A 145 7.95 -6.45 5.51
C ILE A 145 7.74 -7.02 4.10
N PHE A 146 8.82 -7.23 3.34
CA PHE A 146 8.79 -7.76 1.98
C PHE A 146 9.16 -9.25 1.91
N GLY A 147 10.06 -9.70 2.78
CA GLY A 147 10.63 -11.06 2.74
C GLY A 147 9.81 -12.16 3.39
N SER A 148 8.76 -11.82 4.16
CA SER A 148 7.94 -12.80 4.88
C SER A 148 6.48 -12.74 4.43
N ARG A 149 5.83 -13.92 4.35
CA ARG A 149 4.39 -14.03 4.04
C ARG A 149 3.55 -13.50 5.21
N GLU A 150 4.06 -13.61 6.43
CA GLU A 150 3.52 -13.01 7.65
C GLU A 150 4.66 -12.29 8.40
N PRO A 151 4.84 -10.98 8.16
CA PRO A 151 5.73 -10.15 8.96
C PRO A 151 5.33 -10.20 10.43
N THR A 152 6.33 -10.22 11.32
CA THR A 152 6.10 -10.08 12.76
C THR A 152 5.44 -8.73 13.03
N ALA A 153 4.25 -8.76 13.62
CA ALA A 153 3.51 -7.57 13.98
C ALA A 153 4.01 -7.00 15.31
N GLN A 154 4.20 -5.69 15.36
CA GLN A 154 4.49 -4.96 16.60
C GLN A 154 3.20 -4.67 17.36
N LEU A 155 2.10 -4.46 16.63
CA LEU A 155 0.80 -4.09 17.19
C LEU A 155 -0.28 -5.08 16.78
N HIS A 156 -1.14 -5.44 17.72
CA HIS A 156 -2.28 -6.33 17.51
C HIS A 156 -3.56 -5.59 17.87
N LEU A 157 -4.42 -5.42 16.87
CA LEU A 157 -5.73 -4.80 17.02
C LEU A 157 -6.81 -5.86 16.86
N TYR A 158 -7.87 -5.74 17.64
CA TYR A 158 -9.04 -6.61 17.56
C TYR A 158 -10.21 -5.75 17.10
N ILE A 159 -10.71 -6.03 15.91
CA ILE A 159 -11.76 -5.24 15.28
C ILE A 159 -13.05 -6.04 15.25
N ASP A 160 -14.16 -5.32 15.33
CA ASP A 160 -15.48 -5.87 15.10
C ASP A 160 -16.46 -4.79 14.65
N ALA A 161 -17.50 -5.20 13.93
CA ALA A 161 -18.58 -4.33 13.55
C ALA A 161 -19.92 -5.03 13.74
N SER A 162 -20.96 -4.27 14.04
CA SER A 162 -22.33 -4.76 14.11
C SER A 162 -23.28 -3.82 13.39
N ASP A 163 -24.59 -4.05 13.50
CA ASP A 163 -25.60 -3.09 13.02
C ASP A 163 -25.75 -1.86 13.92
N MET A 164 -25.17 -1.88 15.13
CA MET A 164 -25.18 -0.78 16.07
C MET A 164 -23.96 0.13 15.93
N GLY A 165 -22.80 -0.42 15.57
CA GLY A 165 -21.57 0.35 15.60
C GLY A 165 -20.30 -0.42 15.21
N LEU A 166 -19.17 0.23 15.48
CA LEU A 166 -17.81 -0.23 15.23
C LEU A 166 -17.02 -0.31 16.53
N ALA A 167 -16.15 -1.30 16.65
CA ALA A 167 -15.22 -1.42 17.76
C ALA A 167 -13.79 -1.76 17.28
N VAL A 168 -12.81 -1.11 17.89
CA VAL A 168 -11.39 -1.46 17.77
C VAL A 168 -10.76 -1.48 19.14
N LEU A 169 -10.16 -2.61 19.51
CA LEU A 169 -9.41 -2.73 20.75
C LEU A 169 -7.92 -2.73 20.45
N ASN A 170 -7.17 -1.94 21.21
CA ASN A 170 -5.71 -1.98 21.28
C ASN A 170 -5.27 -2.35 22.72
N PRO A 171 -5.24 -3.65 23.06
CA PRO A 171 -4.89 -4.09 24.41
C PRO A 171 -3.47 -3.68 24.82
N SER A 172 -2.55 -3.55 23.86
CA SER A 172 -1.15 -3.20 24.14
C SER A 172 -0.97 -1.80 24.74
N ALA A 173 -1.86 -0.87 24.41
CA ALA A 173 -1.86 0.49 24.92
C ALA A 173 -3.00 0.76 25.92
N ASN A 174 -3.85 -0.24 26.21
CA ASN A 174 -5.08 -0.08 26.97
C ASN A 174 -6.02 1.01 26.40
N GLU A 175 -6.18 1.01 25.07
CA GLU A 175 -7.00 1.97 24.34
C GLU A 175 -8.06 1.24 23.50
N PHE A 176 -9.17 1.93 23.23
CA PHE A 176 -10.21 1.42 22.34
C PHE A 176 -10.87 2.57 21.56
N ILE A 177 -11.45 2.20 20.41
CA ILE A 177 -12.35 3.03 19.62
C ILE A 177 -13.71 2.34 19.65
N GLN A 178 -14.75 3.08 20.00
CA GLN A 178 -16.14 2.64 19.94
C GLN A 178 -16.96 3.76 19.29
N ILE A 179 -17.69 3.42 18.23
CA ILE A 179 -18.50 4.37 17.47
C ILE A 179 -19.87 3.76 17.25
N ALA A 180 -20.91 4.44 17.72
CA ALA A 180 -22.30 4.10 17.40
C ALA A 180 -22.70 4.74 16.05
N PHE A 181 -23.44 4.00 15.24
CA PHE A 181 -23.95 4.51 13.97
C PHE A 181 -25.08 5.51 14.17
N ASP A 182 -25.09 6.55 13.35
CA ASP A 182 -26.14 7.53 13.35
C ASP A 182 -27.39 7.05 12.59
N SER A 183 -28.42 7.91 12.54
CA SER A 183 -29.69 7.57 11.88
C SER A 183 -29.57 7.39 10.37
N GLU A 184 -28.59 8.02 9.71
CA GLU A 184 -28.36 7.89 8.26
C GLU A 184 -27.63 6.58 7.96
N GLU A 185 -26.58 6.27 8.72
CA GLU A 185 -25.85 5.02 8.64
C GLU A 185 -26.76 3.83 8.93
N THR A 186 -27.62 3.93 9.95
CA THR A 186 -28.63 2.90 10.25
C THR A 186 -29.60 2.68 9.08
N LYS A 187 -30.03 3.75 8.39
CA LYS A 187 -30.85 3.62 7.17
C LYS A 187 -30.09 2.91 6.06
N TRP A 188 -28.80 3.19 5.90
CA TRP A 188 -27.96 2.50 4.91
C TRP A 188 -27.85 1.01 5.21
N ILE A 189 -27.65 0.63 6.49
CA ILE A 189 -27.61 -0.77 6.94
C ILE A 189 -28.92 -1.47 6.61
N VAL A 190 -30.06 -0.88 6.97
CA VAL A 190 -31.39 -1.46 6.70
C VAL A 190 -31.67 -1.58 5.21
N ALA A 191 -31.24 -0.61 4.40
CA ALA A 191 -31.38 -0.62 2.95
C ALA A 191 -30.42 -1.59 2.25
N ASP A 192 -29.41 -2.13 2.96
CA ASP A 192 -28.29 -2.83 2.33
C ASP A 192 -28.64 -4.21 1.78
N SER A 193 -29.86 -4.71 2.03
CA SER A 193 -30.36 -5.99 1.51
C SER A 193 -30.36 -6.10 -0.02
N LYS A 194 -30.19 -4.99 -0.75
CA LYS A 194 -30.12 -4.95 -2.22
C LYS A 194 -28.87 -4.28 -2.79
N SER A 195 -28.19 -3.43 -2.01
CA SER A 195 -27.13 -2.55 -2.54
C SER A 195 -25.71 -3.04 -2.25
N ASN A 196 -25.54 -3.80 -1.16
CA ASN A 196 -24.24 -4.24 -0.63
C ASN A 196 -23.22 -3.09 -0.54
N LYS A 197 -23.67 -1.85 -0.34
CA LYS A 197 -22.87 -0.61 -0.28
C LYS A 197 -22.25 -0.42 1.11
N PHE A 198 -22.99 -0.71 2.16
CA PHE A 198 -22.55 -0.52 3.56
C PHE A 198 -22.53 -1.84 4.32
N SER A 199 -21.97 -2.87 3.68
CA SER A 199 -22.01 -4.22 4.21
C SER A 199 -21.11 -4.38 5.42
N ILE A 200 -21.30 -5.47 6.15
CA ILE A 200 -20.46 -5.83 7.30
C ILE A 200 -18.95 -5.82 6.98
N ASN A 201 -18.57 -6.27 5.77
CA ASN A 201 -17.18 -6.25 5.33
C ASN A 201 -16.64 -4.82 5.21
N VAL A 202 -17.45 -3.88 4.73
CA VAL A 202 -17.05 -2.47 4.63
C VAL A 202 -16.88 -1.87 6.01
N ARG A 203 -17.80 -2.16 6.93
CA ARG A 203 -17.78 -1.66 8.32
C ARG A 203 -16.56 -2.15 9.10
N GLU A 204 -16.21 -3.43 9.01
CA GLU A 204 -14.96 -3.93 9.59
C GLU A 204 -13.72 -3.34 8.93
N HIS A 205 -13.77 -3.10 7.62
CA HIS A 205 -12.67 -2.45 6.93
C HIS A 205 -12.51 -0.96 7.36
N MET A 206 -13.61 -0.28 7.71
CA MET A 206 -13.57 1.05 8.33
C MET A 206 -12.89 1.04 9.70
N CYS A 207 -13.05 -0.01 10.50
CA CYS A 207 -12.35 -0.17 11.78
C CYS A 207 -10.83 -0.06 11.61
N ILE A 208 -10.29 -0.69 10.57
CA ILE A 208 -8.86 -0.60 10.22
C ILE A 208 -8.48 0.84 9.90
N ALA A 209 -9.24 1.51 9.03
CA ALA A 209 -8.94 2.89 8.64
C ALA A 209 -8.97 3.83 9.86
N LEU A 210 -10.00 3.73 10.72
CA LEU A 210 -10.12 4.54 11.92
C LEU A 210 -8.92 4.36 12.85
N ALA A 211 -8.52 3.12 13.10
CA ALA A 211 -7.35 2.83 13.94
C ALA A 211 -6.08 3.48 13.40
N LEU A 212 -5.84 3.37 12.08
CA LEU A 212 -4.67 3.98 11.45
C LEU A 212 -4.68 5.50 11.55
N TRP A 213 -5.83 6.14 11.33
CA TRP A 213 -5.92 7.61 11.34
C TRP A 213 -5.91 8.21 12.74
N ILE A 214 -6.42 7.50 13.74
CA ILE A 214 -6.44 7.96 15.13
C ILE A 214 -5.09 7.71 15.79
N TRP A 215 -4.51 6.51 15.63
CA TRP A 215 -3.30 6.10 16.36
C TRP A 215 -2.02 6.13 15.52
N GLY A 216 -2.09 6.22 14.20
CA GLY A 216 -0.93 6.26 13.30
C GLY A 216 0.11 7.34 13.61
N PRO A 217 -0.27 8.60 13.89
CA PRO A 217 0.68 9.63 14.31
C PRO A 217 1.46 9.26 15.59
N THR A 218 0.78 8.64 16.56
CA THR A 218 1.40 8.16 17.80
C THR A 218 2.39 7.04 17.51
N TRP A 219 2.03 6.07 16.68
CA TRP A 219 2.94 4.98 16.30
C TRP A 219 4.16 5.47 15.54
N THR A 220 3.99 6.45 14.66
CA THR A 220 5.12 7.09 13.94
C THR A 220 6.10 7.72 14.93
N SER A 221 5.58 8.36 15.98
CA SER A 221 6.39 9.01 17.02
C SER A 221 7.11 7.99 17.92
N LEU A 222 6.48 6.84 18.17
CA LEU A 222 7.07 5.76 18.99
C LEU A 222 8.12 4.94 18.22
N TYR A 223 7.99 4.84 16.89
CA TYR A 223 8.85 4.02 16.03
C TYR A 223 9.38 4.84 14.84
N PRO A 224 10.17 5.90 15.07
CA PRO A 224 10.57 6.85 14.01
C PRO A 224 11.39 6.22 12.88
N ASP A 225 12.23 5.23 13.20
CA ASP A 225 13.18 4.61 12.26
C ASP A 225 12.69 3.22 11.76
N GLN A 226 11.43 2.87 12.01
CA GLN A 226 10.90 1.55 11.70
C GLN A 226 9.49 1.62 11.13
N THR A 227 9.26 0.88 10.04
CA THR A 227 7.90 0.60 9.58
C THR A 227 7.17 -0.26 10.60
N VAL A 228 6.04 0.24 11.12
CA VAL A 228 5.22 -0.47 12.12
C VAL A 228 4.26 -1.42 11.43
N VAL A 229 4.37 -2.72 11.70
CA VAL A 229 3.42 -3.73 11.23
C VAL A 229 2.29 -3.87 12.25
N VAL A 230 1.08 -3.57 11.79
CA VAL A 230 -0.17 -3.64 12.55
C VAL A 230 -0.97 -4.85 12.07
N LYS A 231 -1.23 -5.80 12.96
CA LYS A 231 -2.07 -6.96 12.67
C LYS A 231 -3.48 -6.73 13.20
N CYS A 232 -4.44 -6.63 12.30
CA CYS A 232 -5.87 -6.50 12.62
C CYS A 232 -6.53 -7.88 12.59
N TRP A 233 -7.08 -8.29 13.74
CA TRP A 233 -7.82 -9.52 13.91
C TRP A 233 -9.31 -9.25 13.74
N SER A 234 -9.94 -9.96 12.81
CA SER A 234 -11.38 -9.90 12.53
C SER A 234 -11.95 -11.33 12.51
N ASP A 235 -13.20 -11.51 12.88
CA ASP A 235 -13.87 -12.81 12.79
C ASP A 235 -14.50 -13.10 11.42
N ASN A 236 -14.51 -12.09 10.55
CA ASN A 236 -15.05 -12.17 9.22
C ASN A 236 -13.95 -12.43 8.18
N ARG A 237 -13.92 -13.67 7.71
CA ARG A 237 -12.98 -14.10 6.66
C ARG A 237 -13.07 -13.29 5.37
N ALA A 238 -14.27 -12.80 5.00
CA ALA A 238 -14.43 -12.01 3.79
C ALA A 238 -13.78 -10.63 3.96
N ALA A 239 -13.98 -9.97 5.11
CA ALA A 239 -13.32 -8.71 5.45
C ALA A 239 -11.78 -8.84 5.48
N VAL A 240 -11.26 -9.96 5.99
CA VAL A 240 -9.82 -10.26 5.98
C VAL A 240 -9.28 -10.37 4.55
N VAL A 241 -9.97 -11.09 3.66
CA VAL A 241 -9.57 -11.22 2.26
C VAL A 241 -9.60 -9.87 1.56
N TRP A 242 -10.64 -9.06 1.80
CA TRP A 242 -10.77 -7.72 1.20
C TRP A 242 -9.66 -6.77 1.64
N SER A 243 -9.34 -6.79 2.94
CA SER A 243 -8.28 -5.96 3.50
C SER A 243 -6.90 -6.31 2.95
N ASN A 244 -6.65 -7.59 2.70
CA ASN A 244 -5.37 -8.05 2.15
C ASN A 244 -5.29 -7.94 0.61
N SER A 245 -6.42 -8.06 -0.10
CA SER A 245 -6.45 -7.96 -1.57
C SER A 245 -6.35 -6.52 -2.05
N LEU A 246 -6.84 -5.57 -1.23
CA LEU A 246 -6.93 -4.14 -1.54
C LEU A 246 -7.73 -3.86 -2.83
N ALA A 247 -8.57 -4.81 -3.22
CA ALA A 247 -9.38 -4.73 -4.42
C ALA A 247 -10.82 -5.10 -4.05
N SER A 248 -11.73 -4.15 -4.26
CA SER A 248 -13.15 -4.35 -4.02
C SER A 248 -13.97 -3.80 -5.19
N THR A 249 -15.10 -4.42 -5.47
CA THR A 249 -16.11 -3.91 -6.42
C THR A 249 -17.07 -2.93 -5.75
N ASN A 250 -17.01 -2.81 -4.41
CA ASN A 250 -17.79 -1.86 -3.64
C ASN A 250 -17.07 -0.50 -3.60
N GLU A 251 -17.79 0.57 -3.99
CA GLU A 251 -17.28 1.94 -4.07
C GLU A 251 -16.79 2.47 -2.72
N LEU A 252 -17.55 2.28 -1.64
CA LEU A 252 -17.16 2.74 -0.31
C LEU A 252 -15.92 1.99 0.21
N SER A 253 -15.83 0.68 -0.06
CA SER A 253 -14.64 -0.11 0.24
C SER A 253 -13.41 0.37 -0.53
N GLN A 254 -13.57 0.87 -1.77
CA GLN A 254 -12.46 1.47 -2.52
C GLN A 254 -11.97 2.75 -1.81
N GLU A 255 -12.88 3.61 -1.35
CA GLU A 255 -12.50 4.82 -0.60
C GLU A 255 -11.85 4.51 0.74
N VAL A 256 -12.31 3.48 1.46
CA VAL A 256 -11.66 3.05 2.69
C VAL A 256 -10.27 2.44 2.41
N ASN A 257 -10.09 1.71 1.31
CA ASN A 257 -8.76 1.28 0.86
C ASN A 257 -7.86 2.49 0.55
N HIS A 258 -8.41 3.57 -0.01
CA HIS A 258 -7.66 4.81 -0.22
C HIS A 258 -7.23 5.44 1.11
N ALA A 259 -8.13 5.50 2.10
CA ALA A 259 -7.81 5.99 3.42
C ALA A 259 -6.70 5.15 4.10
N ILE A 260 -6.80 3.81 4.02
CA ILE A 260 -5.80 2.89 4.58
C ILE A 260 -4.45 3.04 3.89
N GLY A 261 -4.43 3.02 2.57
CA GLY A 261 -3.17 3.10 1.81
C GLY A 261 -2.48 4.44 1.95
N LEU A 262 -3.24 5.53 2.13
CA LEU A 262 -2.63 6.82 2.46
C LEU A 262 -2.05 6.79 3.87
N ALA A 263 -2.79 6.27 4.86
CA ALA A 263 -2.30 6.17 6.22
C ALA A 263 -1.03 5.31 6.34
N GLU A 264 -0.95 4.19 5.60
CA GLU A 264 0.29 3.40 5.49
C GLU A 264 1.48 4.25 5.01
N ALA A 265 1.25 5.08 3.98
CA ALA A 265 2.28 5.94 3.42
C ALA A 265 2.69 7.05 4.39
N LEU A 266 1.72 7.69 5.06
CA LEU A 266 1.95 8.84 5.93
C LEU A 266 2.57 8.46 7.25
N PHE A 267 2.12 7.35 7.85
CA PHE A 267 2.52 6.97 9.20
C PHE A 267 3.62 5.90 9.21
N ASN A 268 4.18 5.57 8.04
CA ASN A 268 5.15 4.50 7.88
C ASN A 268 4.66 3.18 8.53
N VAL A 269 3.41 2.81 8.25
CA VAL A 269 2.79 1.62 8.84
C VAL A 269 2.39 0.62 7.77
N ARG A 270 2.25 -0.64 8.19
CA ARG A 270 1.85 -1.75 7.33
C ARG A 270 0.76 -2.56 7.99
N VAL A 271 -0.41 -2.63 7.38
CA VAL A 271 -1.53 -3.42 7.87
C VAL A 271 -1.51 -4.83 7.30
N ILE A 272 -1.83 -5.78 8.16
CA ILE A 272 -2.12 -7.16 7.82
C ILE A 272 -3.44 -7.53 8.50
N ALA A 273 -4.41 -8.01 7.73
CA ALA A 273 -5.63 -8.56 8.31
C ALA A 273 -5.49 -10.08 8.51
N SER A 274 -6.03 -10.60 9.61
CA SER A 274 -6.04 -12.04 9.91
C SER A 274 -7.32 -12.45 10.60
N HIS A 275 -7.73 -13.70 10.36
CA HIS A 275 -8.95 -14.23 10.93
C HIS A 275 -8.75 -14.72 12.37
N LEU A 276 -9.66 -14.35 13.27
CA LEU A 276 -9.77 -14.85 14.63
C LEU A 276 -11.19 -15.40 14.85
N PRO A 277 -11.40 -16.59 15.44
CA PRO A 277 -12.76 -17.08 15.68
C PRO A 277 -13.59 -16.11 16.54
N GLY A 278 -14.85 -15.88 16.17
CA GLY A 278 -15.76 -14.98 16.92
C GLY A 278 -15.95 -15.39 18.39
N SER A 279 -15.85 -16.68 18.71
CA SER A 279 -15.83 -17.18 20.10
C SER A 279 -14.67 -16.64 20.95
N THR A 280 -13.64 -16.09 20.31
CA THR A 280 -12.50 -15.45 20.96
C THR A 280 -12.58 -13.91 20.88
N ASN A 281 -13.30 -13.35 19.90
CA ASN A 281 -13.43 -11.90 19.68
C ASN A 281 -14.50 -11.24 20.56
N ILE A 282 -14.78 -11.79 21.75
CA ILE A 282 -15.94 -11.47 22.59
C ILE A 282 -15.96 -9.97 22.98
N ALA A 283 -14.81 -9.41 23.34
CA ALA A 283 -14.75 -8.02 23.81
C ALA A 283 -15.04 -7.02 22.68
N ALA A 284 -14.53 -7.27 21.48
CA ALA A 284 -14.79 -6.41 20.33
C ALA A 284 -16.25 -6.55 19.87
N ASP A 285 -16.79 -7.78 19.84
CA ASP A 285 -18.22 -8.03 19.52
C ASP A 285 -19.17 -7.38 20.53
N ALA A 286 -18.87 -7.44 21.82
CA ALA A 286 -19.66 -6.76 22.83
C ALA A 286 -19.61 -5.23 22.66
N ALA A 287 -18.42 -4.68 22.38
CA ALA A 287 -18.24 -3.25 22.20
C ALA A 287 -18.88 -2.72 20.91
N SER A 288 -18.90 -3.51 19.83
CA SER A 288 -19.51 -3.08 18.56
C SER A 288 -21.05 -3.04 18.64
N ARG A 289 -21.64 -3.70 19.64
CA ARG A 289 -23.09 -3.80 19.88
C ARG A 289 -23.61 -2.87 20.97
N ALA A 290 -22.72 -2.17 21.67
CA ALA A 290 -23.04 -1.27 22.78
C ALA A 290 -23.16 0.17 22.29
#